data_AF-A0A4Q5QLE7-F1
#
_entry.id   AF-A0A4Q5QLE7-F1
#
_cell.length_a   1.000
_cell.length_b   1.000
_cell.length_c   1.000
_cell.angle_alpha   90.00
_cell.angle_beta   90.00
_cell.angle_gamma   90.00
#
_symmetry.space_group_name_H-M   'P 1'
#
loop_
_entity.id
_entity.type
_entity.pdbx_description
1 polymer ?
#
loop_
_entity_poly.entity_id
_entity_poly.type
_entity_poly.pdbx_seq_one_letter_code
_entity_poly.pdbx_strand_id
1 'polypeptide(L)'
;MLRAARPLPVKKPLALALALLLAAALAQRPTHAQAPAWPAITQQNRPWTRWWWQGSAVTPPDLTHLLTQYQQAGLGGLEITAIYGVKGAESQFIDFLSPKWLDMLGHTLSEGKKLGLGVDVAQASGWPFGGP
;
A
#
# COMPACT_ATOMS: atom_id res chain seq x y z
N MET A 1 -37.13 -79.48 -33.03
CA MET A 1 -35.79 -78.85 -33.22
C MET A 1 -36.01 -77.71 -34.22
N LEU A 2 -35.82 -76.41 -33.97
CA LEU A 2 -34.90 -75.61 -33.16
C LEU A 2 -35.67 -74.33 -32.74
N ARG A 3 -35.65 -73.92 -31.47
CA ARG A 3 -36.18 -72.60 -31.08
C ARG A 3 -35.10 -71.54 -31.37
N ALA A 4 -35.40 -70.59 -32.25
CA ALA A 4 -34.54 -69.42 -32.47
C ALA A 4 -34.52 -68.54 -31.21
N ALA A 5 -33.32 -68.26 -30.70
CA ALA A 5 -33.11 -67.35 -29.58
C ALA A 5 -33.43 -65.90 -30.00
N ARG A 6 -34.35 -65.25 -29.28
CA ARG A 6 -34.63 -63.81 -29.46
C ARG A 6 -33.43 -63.00 -28.95
N PRO A 7 -32.87 -62.06 -29.73
CA PRO A 7 -31.85 -61.16 -29.22
C PRO A 7 -32.48 -60.23 -28.16
N LEU A 8 -31.81 -60.09 -27.02
CA LEU A 8 -32.22 -59.20 -25.94
C LEU A 8 -32.17 -57.72 -26.41
N PRO A 9 -33.10 -56.86 -25.98
CA PRO A 9 -33.18 -55.49 -26.46
C PRO A 9 -32.00 -54.67 -25.91
N VAL A 10 -31.17 -54.14 -26.81
CA VAL A 10 -30.09 -53.19 -26.49
C VAL A 10 -30.69 -51.80 -26.21
N LYS A 11 -31.56 -51.69 -25.20
CA LYS A 11 -32.16 -50.41 -24.74
C LYS A 11 -31.39 -49.74 -23.60
N LYS A 12 -30.29 -50.35 -23.16
CA LYS A 12 -29.47 -49.91 -22.02
C LYS A 12 -28.32 -48.92 -22.33
N PRO A 13 -27.83 -48.69 -23.57
CA PRO A 13 -26.62 -47.88 -23.75
C PRO A 13 -26.88 -46.38 -23.54
N LEU A 14 -28.05 -45.89 -23.95
CA LEU A 14 -28.40 -44.47 -23.82
C LEU A 14 -28.65 -44.08 -22.36
N ALA A 15 -29.35 -44.93 -21.59
CA ALA A 15 -29.61 -44.69 -20.17
C ALA A 15 -28.31 -44.72 -19.34
N LEU A 16 -27.37 -45.62 -19.69
CA LEU A 16 -26.06 -45.68 -19.05
C LEU A 16 -25.20 -44.46 -19.40
N ALA A 17 -25.20 -44.03 -20.67
CA ALA A 17 -24.52 -42.81 -21.10
C ALA A 17 -25.09 -41.57 -20.41
N LEU A 18 -26.40 -41.46 -20.28
CA LEU A 18 -27.05 -40.34 -19.59
C LEU A 18 -26.75 -40.34 -18.10
N ALA A 19 -26.74 -41.51 -17.45
CA ALA A 19 -26.35 -41.66 -16.05
C ALA A 19 -24.87 -41.29 -15.81
N LEU A 20 -23.98 -41.68 -16.74
CA LEU A 20 -22.57 -41.31 -16.70
C LEU A 20 -22.35 -39.81 -16.92
N LEU A 21 -23.10 -39.19 -17.83
CA LEU A 21 -23.06 -37.74 -18.05
C LEU A 21 -23.59 -36.95 -16.84
N LEU A 22 -24.68 -37.42 -16.22
CA LEU A 22 -25.21 -36.82 -15.00
C LEU A 22 -24.22 -36.96 -13.83
N ALA A 23 -23.62 -38.13 -13.67
CA ALA A 23 -22.61 -38.37 -12.63
C ALA A 23 -21.36 -37.50 -12.85
N ALA A 24 -20.92 -37.31 -14.10
CA ALA A 24 -19.81 -36.43 -14.44
C ALA A 24 -20.13 -34.95 -14.17
N ALA A 25 -21.37 -34.51 -14.46
CA ALA A 25 -21.82 -33.15 -14.15
C ALA A 25 -21.91 -32.91 -12.64
N LEU A 26 -22.41 -33.89 -11.88
CA LEU A 26 -22.48 -33.84 -10.42
C LEU A 26 -21.10 -33.94 -9.74
N ALA A 27 -20.10 -34.49 -10.43
CA ALA A 27 -18.72 -34.59 -9.95
C ALA A 27 -17.88 -33.32 -10.21
N GLN A 28 -18.41 -32.30 -10.89
CA GLN A 28 -17.72 -31.04 -11.08
C GLN A 28 -17.65 -30.27 -9.75
N ARG A 29 -16.49 -30.31 -9.10
CA ARG A 29 -16.20 -29.42 -7.97
C ARG A 29 -15.83 -28.04 -8.51
N PRO A 30 -16.41 -26.95 -7.99
CA PRO A 30 -15.93 -25.62 -8.32
C PRO A 30 -14.47 -25.51 -7.86
N THR A 31 -13.54 -25.45 -8.80
CA THR A 31 -12.18 -25.01 -8.53
C THR A 31 -12.21 -23.51 -8.35
N HIS A 32 -12.29 -23.05 -7.11
CA HIS A 32 -11.97 -21.66 -6.81
C HIS A 32 -10.48 -21.47 -7.06
N ALA A 33 -10.11 -20.53 -7.93
CA ALA A 33 -8.74 -20.06 -8.00
C ALA A 33 -8.36 -19.55 -6.61
N GLN A 34 -7.38 -20.19 -5.97
CA GLN A 34 -6.92 -19.77 -4.65
C GLN A 34 -6.32 -18.38 -4.80
N ALA A 35 -6.92 -17.39 -4.14
CA ALA A 35 -6.35 -16.05 -4.12
C ALA A 35 -4.91 -16.14 -3.58
N PRO A 36 -3.94 -15.46 -4.22
CA PRO A 36 -2.58 -15.46 -3.72
C PRO A 36 -2.57 -14.98 -2.27
N ALA A 37 -1.92 -15.75 -1.39
CA ALA A 37 -1.72 -15.37 0.00
C ALA A 37 -0.64 -14.29 0.07
N TRP A 38 -1.05 -13.02 -0.06
CA TRP A 38 -0.14 -11.90 0.09
C TRP A 38 0.37 -11.81 1.54
N PRO A 39 1.66 -11.50 1.75
CA PRO A 39 2.19 -11.28 3.09
C PRO A 39 1.52 -10.05 3.72
N ALA A 40 1.58 -9.96 5.05
CA ALA A 40 1.12 -8.78 5.77
C ALA A 40 1.89 -7.53 5.29
N ILE A 41 1.18 -6.47 4.94
CA ILE A 41 1.78 -5.20 4.53
C ILE A 41 2.44 -4.57 5.75
N THR A 42 3.75 -4.41 5.70
CA THR A 42 4.54 -3.70 6.70
C THR A 42 4.73 -2.23 6.30
N GLN A 43 5.27 -1.42 7.21
CA GLN A 43 5.62 -0.03 6.94
C GLN A 43 6.56 0.12 5.73
N GLN A 44 7.52 -0.81 5.57
CA GLN A 44 8.49 -0.80 4.48
C GLN A 44 7.85 -1.09 3.11
N ASN A 45 6.67 -1.71 3.09
CA ASN A 45 5.93 -1.99 1.86
C ASN A 45 5.09 -0.80 1.38
N ARG A 46 4.92 0.24 2.22
CA ARG A 46 4.13 1.42 1.88
C ARG A 46 4.99 2.44 1.12
N PRO A 47 4.42 3.20 0.18
CA PRO A 47 5.16 4.23 -0.55
C PRO A 47 5.59 5.36 0.39
N TRP A 48 6.67 6.04 0.01
CA TRP A 48 7.17 7.24 0.67
C TRP A 48 7.01 8.44 -0.25
N THR A 49 7.01 9.63 0.34
CA THR A 49 6.99 10.89 -0.42
C THR A 49 8.11 11.81 0.03
N ARG A 50 8.53 12.69 -0.88
CA ARG A 50 9.31 13.87 -0.49
C ARG A 50 8.38 14.90 0.12
N TRP A 51 8.87 15.60 1.14
CA TRP A 51 8.13 16.61 1.87
C TRP A 51 8.96 17.88 1.98
N TRP A 52 8.58 18.88 1.18
CA TRP A 52 9.29 20.14 1.11
C TRP A 52 8.83 21.07 2.22
N TRP A 53 9.80 21.62 2.93
CA TRP A 53 9.62 22.61 3.97
C TRP A 53 10.04 23.97 3.41
N GLN A 54 9.10 24.69 2.78
CA GLN A 54 9.39 26.00 2.17
C GLN A 54 9.73 27.03 3.25
N GLY A 55 10.97 27.54 3.21
CA GLY A 55 11.50 28.45 4.23
C GLY A 55 11.52 27.83 5.63
N SER A 56 11.36 26.51 5.71
CA SER A 56 11.04 25.79 6.95
C SER A 56 9.95 26.44 7.80
N ALA A 57 8.96 27.09 7.18
CA ALA A 57 7.86 27.76 7.86
C ALA A 57 6.83 26.75 8.40
N VAL A 58 7.25 25.89 9.32
CA VAL A 58 6.46 24.81 9.92
C VAL A 58 6.18 25.08 11.39
N THR A 59 5.11 24.48 11.91
CA THR A 59 4.73 24.55 13.33
C THR A 59 4.42 23.16 13.88
N PRO A 60 4.60 22.89 15.19
CA PRO A 60 4.29 21.57 15.74
C PRO A 60 2.84 21.10 15.51
N PRO A 61 1.80 21.94 15.66
CA PRO A 61 0.42 21.55 15.35
C PRO A 61 0.23 21.13 13.90
N ASP A 62 0.78 21.89 12.94
CA ASP A 62 0.65 21.59 11.52
C ASP A 62 1.42 20.31 11.16
N LEU A 63 2.60 20.10 11.75
CA LEU A 63 3.39 18.89 11.58
C LEU A 63 2.62 17.65 12.05
N THR A 64 2.04 17.68 13.26
CA THR A 64 1.20 16.58 13.77
C THR A 64 -0.01 16.32 12.88
N HIS A 65 -0.69 17.38 12.44
CA HIS A 65 -1.86 17.28 11.57
C HIS A 65 -1.51 16.63 10.23
N LEU A 66 -0.49 17.14 9.54
CA LEU A 66 -0.07 16.64 8.24
C LEU A 66 0.45 15.21 8.32
N LEU A 67 1.27 14.86 9.32
CA LEU A 67 1.73 13.48 9.51
C LEU A 67 0.56 12.50 9.69
N THR A 68 -0.46 12.92 10.44
CA THR A 68 -1.69 12.12 10.61
C THR A 68 -2.40 11.92 9.28
N GLN A 69 -2.55 12.97 8.48
CA GLN A 69 -3.16 12.86 7.14
C GLN A 69 -2.36 11.96 6.20
N TYR A 70 -1.04 12.06 6.22
CA TYR A 70 -0.16 11.21 5.40
C TYR A 70 -0.22 9.74 5.79
N GLN A 71 -0.29 9.44 7.09
CA GLN A 71 -0.49 8.08 7.58
C GLN A 71 -1.86 7.53 7.13
N GLN A 72 -2.92 8.33 7.22
CA GLN A 72 -4.28 7.96 6.79
C GLN A 72 -4.36 7.75 5.26
N ALA A 73 -3.63 8.54 4.49
CA ALA A 73 -3.48 8.37 3.04
C ALA A 73 -2.67 7.10 2.67
N GLY A 74 -2.06 6.45 3.66
CA GLY A 74 -1.41 5.15 3.51
C GLY A 74 0.08 5.19 3.26
N LEU A 75 0.74 6.35 3.44
CA LEU A 75 2.19 6.48 3.32
C LEU A 75 2.93 5.71 4.42
N GLY A 76 4.12 5.23 4.08
CA GLY A 76 5.05 4.55 5.00
C GLY A 76 6.09 5.49 5.61
N GLY A 77 6.33 6.64 4.97
CA GLY A 77 7.26 7.63 5.47
C GLY A 77 7.46 8.83 4.55
N LEU A 78 8.28 9.76 5.02
CA LEU A 78 8.53 11.05 4.39
C LEU A 78 10.02 11.39 4.39
N GLU A 79 10.50 12.01 3.31
CA GLU A 79 11.84 12.60 3.23
C GLU A 79 11.71 14.13 3.31
N ILE A 80 12.21 14.75 4.37
CA ILE A 80 12.19 16.20 4.58
C ILE A 80 13.26 16.84 3.68
N THR A 81 12.88 17.88 2.94
CA THR A 81 13.82 18.75 2.23
C THR A 81 13.54 20.20 2.59
N ALA A 82 14.42 20.82 3.37
CA ALA A 82 14.38 22.26 3.60
C ALA A 82 14.70 23.00 2.30
N ILE A 83 13.81 23.89 1.85
CA ILE A 83 13.92 24.57 0.56
C ILE A 83 13.57 26.05 0.71
N TYR A 84 13.79 26.85 -0.35
CA TYR A 84 13.46 28.27 -0.37
C TYR A 84 12.03 28.55 0.11
N GLY A 85 11.85 29.71 0.71
CA GLY A 85 10.57 30.14 1.26
C GLY A 85 9.62 30.71 0.23
N VAL A 86 8.38 30.92 0.67
CA VAL A 86 7.33 31.57 -0.12
C VAL A 86 7.40 33.08 0.13
N LYS A 87 7.43 33.87 -0.95
CA LYS A 87 7.45 35.33 -0.87
C LYS A 87 6.26 35.85 -0.03
N GLY A 88 6.53 36.73 0.93
CA GLY A 88 5.53 37.30 1.84
C GLY A 88 5.36 36.54 3.16
N ALA A 89 6.01 35.37 3.32
CA ALA A 89 5.98 34.57 4.54
C ALA A 89 7.31 34.62 5.32
N GLU A 90 8.19 35.58 5.02
CA GLU A 90 9.56 35.64 5.54
C GLU A 90 9.63 35.69 7.07
N SER A 91 8.63 36.30 7.73
CA SER A 91 8.53 36.37 9.20
C SER A 91 8.31 35.01 9.86
N GLN A 92 7.91 33.99 9.10
CA GLN A 92 7.65 32.63 9.58
C GLN A 92 8.84 31.70 9.36
N PHE A 93 9.85 32.13 8.61
CA PHE A 93 10.95 31.25 8.23
C PHE A 93 11.75 30.79 9.44
N ILE A 94 12.27 29.56 9.33
CA ILE A 94 13.15 28.96 10.31
C ILE A 94 14.45 28.63 9.62
N ASP A 95 15.56 29.20 10.11
CA ASP A 95 16.87 28.94 9.55
C ASP A 95 17.24 27.46 9.65
N PHE A 96 17.67 26.88 8.54
CA PHE A 96 18.04 25.46 8.48
C PHE A 96 19.15 25.14 9.49
N LEU A 97 18.99 24.05 10.24
CA LEU A 97 19.87 23.62 11.33
C LEU A 97 19.98 24.58 12.54
N SER A 98 19.18 25.64 12.60
CA SER A 98 19.04 26.43 13.84
C SER A 98 18.45 25.56 14.97
N PRO A 99 18.62 25.93 16.25
CA PRO A 99 17.99 25.22 17.37
C PRO A 99 16.48 25.02 17.18
N LYS A 100 15.78 26.06 16.71
CA LYS A 100 14.34 25.99 16.42
C LYS A 100 14.02 24.98 15.32
N TRP A 101 14.84 24.89 14.28
CA TRP A 101 14.66 23.90 13.21
C TRP A 101 14.84 22.47 13.74
N LEU A 102 15.87 22.25 14.58
CA LEU A 102 16.10 20.97 15.22
C LEU A 102 14.96 20.57 16.16
N ASP A 103 14.33 21.53 16.83
CA ASP A 103 13.11 21.28 17.62
C ASP A 103 11.95 20.81 16.74
N MET A 104 11.75 21.44 15.56
CA MET A 104 10.72 21.01 14.60
C MET A 104 11.01 19.62 14.05
N LEU A 105 12.27 19.31 13.74
CA LEU A 105 12.68 17.97 13.34
C LEU A 105 12.43 16.96 14.48
N GLY A 106 12.81 17.29 15.71
CA GLY A 106 12.59 16.45 16.89
C GLY A 106 11.10 16.14 17.12
N HIS A 107 10.24 17.15 16.99
CA HIS A 107 8.77 16.97 17.03
C HIS A 107 8.31 16.03 15.92
N THR A 108 8.76 16.26 14.68
CA THR A 108 8.41 15.44 13.51
C THR A 108 8.81 13.98 13.69
N LEU A 109 10.03 13.72 14.20
CA LEU A 109 10.51 12.36 14.47
C LEU A 109 9.69 11.66 15.56
N SER A 110 9.34 12.39 16.63
CA SER A 110 8.51 11.88 17.72
C SER A 110 7.11 11.48 17.24
N GLU A 111 6.45 12.36 16.48
CA GLU A 111 5.11 12.11 15.94
C GLU A 111 5.13 11.01 14.87
N GLY A 112 6.13 11.02 13.98
CA GLY A 112 6.32 9.97 12.98
C GLY A 112 6.44 8.59 13.63
N LYS A 113 7.24 8.48 14.69
CA LYS A 113 7.36 7.23 15.47
C LYS A 113 6.01 6.77 16.07
N LYS A 114 5.21 7.69 16.63
CA LYS A 114 3.88 7.36 17.19
C LYS A 114 2.92 6.83 16.12
N LEU A 115 3.00 7.40 14.91
CA LEU A 115 2.15 7.05 13.78
C LEU A 115 2.65 5.83 12.98
N GLY A 116 3.85 5.32 13.30
CA GLY A 116 4.48 4.27 12.51
C GLY A 116 4.93 4.74 11.11
N LEU A 117 5.25 6.03 10.97
CA LEU A 117 5.86 6.61 9.78
C LEU A 117 7.38 6.64 9.92
N GLY A 118 8.08 6.33 8.83
CA GLY A 118 9.50 6.63 8.70
C GLY A 118 9.70 8.11 8.35
N VAL A 119 10.81 8.68 8.80
CA VAL A 119 11.19 10.05 8.50
C VAL A 119 12.68 10.05 8.15
N ASP A 120 13.01 10.61 7.00
CA ASP A 120 14.38 10.86 6.54
C ASP A 120 14.58 12.36 6.26
N VAL A 121 15.82 12.80 6.17
CA VAL A 121 16.19 14.19 5.90
C VAL A 121 17.23 14.22 4.78
N ALA A 122 17.00 15.04 3.77
CA ALA A 122 17.98 15.28 2.72
C ALA A 122 19.31 15.80 3.32
N GLN A 123 20.45 15.39 2.74
CA GLN A 123 21.79 15.69 3.27
C GLN A 123 22.15 17.19 3.29
N ALA A 124 21.47 18.00 2.48
CA ALA A 124 21.67 19.45 2.40
C ALA A 124 20.34 20.17 2.13
N SER A 125 20.34 21.50 2.30
CA SER A 125 19.21 22.33 1.88
C SER A 125 19.10 22.44 0.35
N GLY A 126 17.91 22.81 -0.11
CA GLY A 126 17.62 23.11 -1.52
C GLY A 126 17.45 21.88 -2.41
N TRP A 127 17.08 22.14 -3.67
CA TRP A 127 17.12 21.16 -4.74
C TRP A 127 17.40 21.84 -6.09
N PRO A 128 18.49 21.50 -6.82
CA PRO A 128 19.57 20.58 -6.41
C PRO A 128 20.25 21.05 -5.12
N PHE A 129 20.94 20.13 -4.43
CA PHE A 129 21.59 20.42 -3.16
C PHE A 129 22.49 21.65 -3.25
N GLY A 130 22.35 22.55 -2.28
CA GLY A 130 23.16 23.75 -2.14
C GLY A 130 23.08 24.27 -0.71
N GLY A 131 24.24 24.61 -0.16
CA GLY A 131 24.36 25.35 1.09
C GLY A 131 24.85 26.78 0.82
N PRO A 132 24.88 27.66 1.83
CA PRO A 132 25.83 28.76 1.82
C PRO A 132 27.27 28.26 1.65
#